data_AF-A0A7S4MV32-F1
#
_entry.id   AF-A0A7S4MV32-F1
#
_cell.length_a   1.000
_cell.length_b   1.000
_cell.length_c   1.000
_cell.angle_alpha   90.00
_cell.angle_beta   90.00
_cell.angle_gamma   90.00
#
_symmetry.space_group_name_H-M   'P 1'
#
loop_
_entity.id
_entity.type
_entity.pdbx_description
1 polymer ?
#
loop_
_entity_poly.entity_id
_entity_poly.type
_entity_poly.pdbx_seq_one_letter_code
_entity_poly.pdbx_strand_id
1 'polypeptide(L)'
;SAEHGSWRLALRDLIEMVDAAGEFDVALMACGGLGMLLGAHLRATDRSSIYVGGNLQIWFGIMGRRWAKDGVLTRIYRAANGSWVRPNATSGEVPLHARSVEGSAYW
;
A
#
# COMPACT_ATOMS: atom_id res chain seq x y z
N SER A 1 1.86 -0.40 -16.09
CA SER A 1 1.58 -1.54 -15.20
C SER A 1 2.20 -2.82 -15.73
N ALA A 2 3.48 -2.80 -16.12
CA ALA A 2 4.13 -3.90 -16.81
C ALA A 2 5.64 -3.97 -16.54
N GLU A 3 6.07 -3.83 -15.28
CA GLU A 3 7.48 -4.10 -14.95
C GLU A 3 7.76 -5.58 -14.65
N HIS A 4 6.74 -6.36 -14.30
CA HIS A 4 6.86 -7.81 -14.14
C HIS A 4 6.00 -8.50 -15.20
N GLY A 5 6.63 -9.26 -16.10
CA GLY A 5 5.96 -9.98 -17.20
C GLY A 5 4.94 -11.05 -16.77
N SER A 6 4.71 -11.23 -15.46
CA SER A 6 3.73 -12.13 -14.86
C SER A 6 3.52 -11.77 -13.38
N TRP A 7 2.29 -11.96 -12.87
CA TRP A 7 2.00 -11.80 -11.43
C TRP A 7 2.86 -12.72 -10.55
N ARG A 8 3.34 -13.86 -11.09
CA ARG A 8 4.26 -14.76 -10.38
C ARG A 8 5.63 -14.13 -10.15
N LEU A 9 6.13 -13.38 -11.13
CA LEU A 9 7.39 -12.64 -10.99
C LEU A 9 7.21 -11.52 -9.98
N ALA A 10 6.10 -10.76 -10.05
CA ALA A 10 5.80 -9.74 -9.06
C ALA A 10 5.70 -10.31 -7.63
N LEU A 11 5.10 -11.50 -7.46
CA LEU A 11 5.06 -12.17 -6.16
C LEU A 11 6.45 -12.58 -5.66
N ARG A 12 7.26 -13.18 -6.53
CA ARG A 12 8.63 -13.58 -6.19
C ARG A 12 9.45 -12.37 -5.75
N ASP A 13 9.41 -11.29 -6.55
CA ASP A 13 10.19 -10.08 -6.27
C ASP A 13 9.72 -9.43 -4.94
N LEU A 14 8.40 -9.46 -4.65
CA LEU A 14 7.85 -9.01 -3.37
C LEU A 14 8.31 -9.88 -2.19
N ILE A 15 8.37 -11.21 -2.36
CA ILE A 15 8.90 -12.12 -1.34
C ILE A 15 10.38 -11.84 -1.07
N GLU A 16 11.20 -11.72 -2.13
CA GLU A 16 12.63 -11.42 -2.00
C GLU A 16 12.87 -10.10 -1.26
N MET A 17 12.07 -9.06 -1.56
CA MET A 17 12.14 -7.78 -0.85
C MET A 17 11.82 -7.92 0.65
N VAL A 18 10.80 -8.69 1.00
CA VAL A 18 10.37 -8.87 2.39
C VAL A 18 11.35 -9.74 3.17
N ASP A 19 11.94 -10.74 2.53
CA ASP A 19 12.97 -11.57 3.15
C ASP A 19 14.27 -10.76 3.37
N ALA A 20 14.63 -9.90 2.41
CA ALA A 20 15.79 -9.01 2.52
C ALA A 20 15.61 -7.88 3.56
N ALA A 21 14.38 -7.53 3.92
CA ALA A 21 14.12 -6.53 4.97
C ALA A 21 14.60 -6.98 6.36
N GLY A 22 14.86 -8.27 6.55
CA GLY A 22 15.34 -8.83 7.81
C GLY A 22 14.22 -9.07 8.82
N GLU A 23 14.54 -8.90 10.10
CA GLU A 23 13.64 -9.15 11.22
C GLU A 23 12.69 -7.97 11.47
N PHE A 24 11.42 -8.27 11.73
CA PHE A 24 10.38 -7.30 12.10
C PHE A 24 9.35 -7.96 13.02
N ASP A 25 8.70 -7.17 13.88
CA ASP A 25 7.69 -7.70 14.79
C ASP A 25 6.41 -8.11 14.05
N VAL A 26 5.96 -7.29 13.10
CA VAL A 26 4.76 -7.55 12.29
C VAL A 26 4.83 -6.87 10.92
N ALA A 27 4.50 -7.60 9.86
CA ALA A 27 4.33 -7.03 8.53
C ALA A 27 2.90 -6.48 8.34
N LEU A 28 2.78 -5.18 8.06
CA LEU A 28 1.51 -4.56 7.67
C LEU A 28 1.39 -4.56 6.14
N MET A 29 0.43 -5.32 5.60
CA MET A 29 0.34 -5.58 4.17
C MET A 29 -0.81 -4.83 3.49
N ALA A 30 -0.52 -4.20 2.35
CA ALA A 30 -1.49 -3.51 1.50
C ALA A 30 -1.21 -3.74 -0.01
N CYS A 31 -0.69 -4.91 -0.38
CA CYS A 31 -0.24 -5.24 -1.75
C CYS A 31 -1.33 -5.91 -2.62
N GLY A 32 -2.60 -5.54 -2.43
CA GLY A 32 -3.72 -6.00 -3.27
C GLY A 32 -3.81 -7.53 -3.35
N GLY A 33 -4.02 -8.05 -4.56
CA GLY A 33 -4.20 -9.48 -4.81
C GLY A 33 -3.01 -10.38 -4.48
N LEU A 34 -1.81 -9.80 -4.30
CA LEU A 34 -0.62 -10.57 -3.88
C LEU A 34 -0.58 -10.80 -2.37
N GLY A 35 -1.33 -10.02 -1.57
CA GLY A 35 -1.19 -10.02 -0.12
C GLY A 35 -1.57 -11.32 0.57
N MET A 36 -2.53 -12.07 0.03
CA MET A 36 -2.85 -13.39 0.58
C MET A 36 -1.72 -14.40 0.35
N LEU A 37 -1.05 -14.34 -0.81
CA LEU A 37 0.07 -15.20 -1.14
C LEU A 37 1.32 -14.82 -0.34
N LEU A 38 1.60 -13.53 -0.21
CA LEU A 38 2.67 -13.04 0.67
C LEU A 38 2.40 -13.42 2.13
N GLY A 39 1.16 -13.27 2.61
CA GLY A 39 0.79 -13.68 3.97
C GLY A 39 0.99 -15.18 4.22
N ALA A 40 0.73 -16.03 3.21
CA ALA A 40 1.03 -17.45 3.29
C ALA A 40 2.54 -17.74 3.40
N HIS A 41 3.37 -17.02 2.62
CA HIS A 41 4.84 -17.10 2.73
C HIS A 41 5.31 -16.68 4.13
N LEU A 42 4.86 -15.53 4.63
CA LEU A 42 5.22 -15.04 5.97
C LEU A 42 4.80 -16.01 7.07
N ARG A 43 3.59 -16.58 6.98
CA ARG A 43 3.15 -17.62 7.92
C ARG A 43 4.05 -18.86 7.86
N ALA A 44 4.49 -19.28 6.68
CA ALA A 44 5.36 -20.45 6.51
C ALA A 44 6.78 -20.21 7.05
N THR A 45 7.22 -18.96 7.14
CA THR A 45 8.51 -18.55 7.69
C THR A 45 8.41 -18.04 9.13
N ASP A 46 7.31 -18.37 9.83
CA ASP A 46 7.03 -18.00 11.23
C ASP A 46 7.02 -16.49 11.51
N ARG A 47 6.66 -15.70 10.49
CA ARG A 47 6.57 -14.24 10.56
C ARG A 47 5.12 -13.79 10.72
N SER A 48 4.90 -12.90 11.68
CA SER A 48 3.59 -12.29 11.93
C SER A 48 3.24 -11.26 10.86
N SER A 49 1.99 -11.29 10.39
CA SER A 49 1.52 -10.32 9.39
C SER A 49 0.03 -10.00 9.53
N ILE A 50 -0.33 -8.77 9.15
CA ILE A 50 -1.72 -8.29 9.11
C ILE A 50 -1.98 -7.74 7.71
N TYR A 51 -2.95 -8.34 7.02
CA TYR A 51 -3.45 -7.74 5.78
C TYR A 51 -4.45 -6.63 6.13
N VAL A 52 -4.01 -5.39 5.95
CA VAL A 52 -4.80 -4.19 6.24
C VAL A 52 -5.52 -3.75 4.97
N GLY A 53 -4.81 -3.75 3.84
CA GLY A 53 -5.35 -3.29 2.56
C GLY A 53 -5.30 -1.78 2.42
N GLY A 54 -6.17 -1.22 1.58
CA GLY A 54 -6.07 0.18 1.14
C GLY A 54 -6.19 1.26 2.22
N ASN A 55 -6.81 0.94 3.36
CA ASN A 55 -6.92 1.83 4.51
C ASN A 55 -5.61 1.99 5.29
N LEU A 56 -4.58 1.18 5.02
CA LEU A 56 -3.26 1.33 5.66
C LEU A 56 -2.71 2.75 5.50
N GLN A 57 -3.02 3.43 4.38
CA GLN A 57 -2.65 4.83 4.14
C GLN A 57 -3.09 5.77 5.27
N ILE A 58 -4.30 5.57 5.77
CA ILE A 58 -4.93 6.41 6.80
C ILE A 58 -4.18 6.27 8.13
N TRP A 59 -3.60 5.09 8.41
CA TRP A 59 -2.84 4.85 9.64
C TRP A 59 -1.56 5.69 9.69
N PHE A 60 -1.03 6.07 8.54
CA PHE A 60 0.16 6.92 8.40
C PHE A 60 -0.15 8.35 7.97
N GLY A 61 -1.41 8.77 8.03
CA GLY A 61 -1.81 10.13 7.66
C GLY A 61 -1.70 10.42 6.16
N ILE A 62 -1.78 9.41 5.30
CA ILE A 62 -1.73 9.56 3.85
C ILE A 62 -3.16 9.55 3.29
N MET A 63 -3.53 10.62 2.59
CA MET A 63 -4.85 10.82 2.01
C MET A 63 -4.86 10.52 0.50
N GLY A 64 -5.11 9.28 0.10
CA GLY A 64 -5.35 8.91 -1.30
C GLY A 64 -6.67 9.46 -1.86
N ARG A 65 -6.89 9.38 -3.18
CA ARG A 65 -8.13 9.84 -3.83
C ARG A 65 -9.38 9.08 -3.37
N ARG A 66 -9.27 7.80 -3.01
CA ARG A 66 -10.40 6.97 -2.54
C ARG A 66 -11.18 7.65 -1.44
N TRP A 67 -10.48 8.32 -0.54
CA TRP A 67 -11.02 8.92 0.67
C TRP A 67 -11.54 10.35 0.46
N ALA A 68 -11.30 10.96 -0.70
CA ALA A 68 -11.60 12.38 -0.96
C ALA A 68 -13.10 12.72 -0.92
N LYS A 69 -13.97 11.71 -1.05
CA LYS A 69 -15.44 11.87 -0.95
C LYS A 69 -16.00 11.37 0.38
N ASP A 70 -15.17 10.82 1.25
CA ASP A 70 -15.58 10.37 2.58
C ASP A 70 -15.70 11.59 3.50
N GLY A 71 -16.92 11.87 3.95
CA GLY A 71 -17.21 13.06 4.75
C GLY A 71 -16.50 13.08 6.10
N VAL A 72 -16.24 11.92 6.71
CA VAL A 72 -15.55 11.80 8.00
C VAL A 72 -14.04 11.97 7.80
N LEU A 73 -13.44 11.23 6.89
CA LEU A 73 -12.00 11.31 6.63
C LEU A 73 -11.58 12.68 6.10
N THR A 74 -12.41 13.33 5.29
CA THR A 74 -12.13 14.70 4.82
C THR A 74 -12.18 15.73 5.95
N ARG A 75 -12.99 15.50 7.00
CA ARG A 75 -12.98 16.34 8.21
C ARG A 75 -11.73 16.09 9.05
N ILE A 76 -11.35 14.82 9.24
CA ILE A 76 -10.12 14.43 9.95
C ILE A 76 -8.90 15.03 9.25
N TYR A 77 -8.78 14.87 7.94
CA TYR A 77 -7.70 15.45 7.15
C TYR A 77 -7.57 16.97 7.32
N ARG A 78 -8.71 17.69 7.29
CA ARG A 78 -8.72 19.15 7.52
C ARG A 78 -8.33 19.52 8.95
N ALA A 79 -8.79 18.74 9.93
CA ALA A 79 -8.47 18.94 11.34
C ALA A 79 -7.00 18.59 11.68
N ALA A 80 -6.38 17.71 10.88
CA ALA A 80 -4.99 17.28 11.05
C ALA A 80 -3.95 18.40 10.81
N ASN A 81 -4.38 19.59 10.35
CA ASN A 81 -3.57 20.81 10.26
C ASN A 81 -2.20 20.61 9.60
N GLY A 82 -2.16 19.88 8.48
CA GLY A 82 -0.93 19.65 7.71
C GLY A 82 -0.08 18.45 8.17
N SER A 83 -0.44 17.75 9.25
CA SER A 83 0.22 16.49 9.62
C SER A 83 -0.14 15.31 8.70
N TRP A 84 -1.19 15.46 7.89
CA TRP A 84 -1.58 14.50 6.85
C TRP A 84 -1.21 15.03 5.48
N VAL A 85 -0.76 14.13 4.60
CA VAL A 85 -0.24 14.47 3.28
C VAL A 85 -1.00 13.75 2.17
N ARG A 86 -0.90 14.27 0.94
CA ARG A 86 -1.30 13.58 -0.29
C ARG A 86 -0.06 13.21 -1.10
N PRO A 87 -0.06 12.06 -1.79
CA PRO A 87 1.01 11.72 -2.72
C PRO A 87 1.25 12.83 -3.75
N ASN A 88 2.50 13.24 -3.89
CA ASN A 88 2.90 14.36 -4.73
C ASN A 88 3.13 13.91 -6.18
N ALA A 89 2.32 14.44 -7.10
CA ALA A 89 2.33 14.11 -8.52
C ALA A 89 3.65 14.42 -9.25
N THR A 90 4.47 15.35 -8.76
CA THR A 90 5.74 15.75 -9.40
C THR A 90 6.96 15.09 -8.77
N SER A 91 6.79 14.40 -7.63
CA SER A 91 7.90 13.80 -6.86
C SER A 91 8.23 12.36 -7.27
N GLY A 92 7.40 11.73 -8.11
CA GLY A 92 7.49 10.29 -8.42
C GLY A 92 6.66 9.39 -7.49
N GLU A 93 6.06 9.94 -6.43
CA GLU A 93 5.16 9.19 -5.52
C GLU A 93 3.88 8.67 -6.21
N VAL A 94 3.52 9.26 -7.36
CA VAL A 94 2.37 8.86 -8.19
C VAL A 94 2.88 8.13 -9.43
N PRO A 95 2.63 6.81 -9.56
CA PRO A 95 3.03 6.05 -10.73
C PRO A 95 2.39 6.57 -12.02
N LEU A 96 3.11 6.49 -13.14
CA LEU A 96 2.67 6.94 -14.49
C LEU A 96 1.27 6.45 -14.87
N HIS A 97 0.91 5.22 -14.49
CA HIS A 97 -0.36 4.58 -14.82
C HIS A 97 -1.33 4.47 -13.64
N ALA A 98 -1.15 5.26 -12.58
CA ALA A 98 -1.98 5.22 -11.37
C ALA A 98 -3.49 5.30 -11.67
N ARG A 99 -3.89 6.04 -12.71
CA ARG A 99 -5.30 6.16 -13.13
C ARG A 99 -5.93 4.83 -13.54
N SER A 100 -5.14 3.89 -14.06
CA SER A 100 -5.62 2.54 -14.41
C SER A 100 -5.92 1.69 -13.19
N VAL A 101 -5.37 2.05 -12.03
CA VAL A 101 -5.63 1.41 -10.74
C VAL A 101 -6.74 2.18 -10.03
N GLU A 102 -7.97 1.78 -10.31
CA GLU A 102 -9.17 2.31 -9.64
C GLU A 102 -9.27 3.85 -9.67
N GLY A 103 -8.85 4.47 -10.78
CA GLY A 103 -8.90 5.94 -10.93
C GLY A 103 -7.89 6.68 -10.06
N SER A 104 -6.75 6.06 -9.71
CA SER A 104 -5.76 6.55 -8.76
C SER A 104 -6.24 6.47 -7.30
N ALA A 105 -6.97 5.43 -6.91
CA ALA A 105 -7.57 5.33 -5.57
C ALA A 105 -6.58 5.58 -4.41
N TYR A 106 -5.34 5.13 -4.56
CA TYR A 106 -4.30 5.22 -3.54
C TYR A 106 -3.40 6.47 -3.69
N TRP A 107 -3.67 7.35 -4.65
CA TRP A 107 -2.85 8.54 -4.91
C TRP A 107 -3.70 9.81 -4.93
#